data_AF-A0A2D0NBG9-F1
#
_entry.id   AF-A0A2D0NBG9-F1
#
_cell.length_a   1.000
_cell.length_b   1.000
_cell.length_c   1.000
_cell.angle_alpha   90.00
_cell.angle_beta   90.00
_cell.angle_gamma   90.00
#
_symmetry.space_group_name_H-M   'P 1'
#
loop_
_entity.id
_entity.type
_entity.pdbx_description
1 polymer ?
#
loop_
_entity_poly.entity_id
_entity_poly.type
_entity_poly.pdbx_seq_one_letter_code
_entity_poly.pdbx_strand_id
1 'polypeptide(L)'
;MKTQLLLLIMVLGSGLLPGQNRPTNTSYTEQDLQDLSNLNPGSGAVRSIDTRYEGVKGSPFLNEDWQKGTFELAGKTGYGEEVLVKLDLADQILYFRLNNGFTGTLPTNKVRSLQLMTDSGSPRLFRVFPEGRIEGSNSPKLRFYEVLLDDQFVLLRLPAKEFRQADYQGAYSSNKRYDEFIDQSSLWLQENGQAFQKVKLKKKAIEKALPDHSQEIQRIIKAEKLGLSDEADLVRLLRALSDQ
;
A
#
# COMPACT_ATOMS: atom_id res chain seq x y z
N MET A 1 -44.43 -8.54 -70.21
CA MET A 1 -43.97 -7.29 -70.83
C MET A 1 -43.04 -6.59 -69.87
N LYS A 2 -41.89 -6.11 -70.38
CA LYS A 2 -40.79 -5.44 -69.66
C LYS A 2 -41.15 -3.97 -69.37
N THR A 3 -40.84 -3.46 -68.17
CA THR A 3 -40.34 -2.08 -67.85
C THR A 3 -40.34 -1.93 -66.32
N GLN A 4 -39.20 -1.89 -65.62
CA GLN A 4 -38.22 -0.80 -65.38
C GLN A 4 -38.22 -0.35 -63.90
N LEU A 5 -37.16 -0.77 -63.22
CA LEU A 5 -36.29 -0.06 -62.25
C LEU A 5 -36.75 1.30 -61.66
N LEU A 6 -36.83 1.37 -60.33
CA LEU A 6 -36.35 2.54 -59.58
C LEU A 6 -35.71 2.07 -58.26
N LEU A 7 -34.43 2.38 -58.10
CA LEU A 7 -33.61 2.06 -56.94
C LEU A 7 -33.63 3.27 -56.00
N LEU A 8 -34.14 3.11 -54.77
CA LEU A 8 -34.07 4.16 -53.74
C LEU A 8 -33.10 3.70 -52.64
N ILE A 9 -31.92 4.33 -52.62
CA ILE A 9 -30.91 4.13 -51.58
C ILE A 9 -31.31 5.00 -50.38
N MET A 10 -31.63 4.36 -49.25
CA MET A 10 -31.83 5.03 -47.98
C MET A 10 -30.59 4.78 -47.10
N VAL A 11 -29.68 5.77 -47.07
CA VAL A 11 -28.60 5.86 -46.09
C VAL A 11 -29.12 6.66 -44.91
N LEU A 12 -29.28 6.02 -43.75
CA LEU A 12 -29.44 6.72 -42.47
C LEU A 12 -28.38 6.21 -41.50
N GLY A 13 -27.54 7.15 -41.08
CA GLY A 13 -26.26 6.93 -40.45
C GLY A 13 -26.31 6.32 -39.05
N SER A 14 -25.35 5.45 -38.79
CA SER A 14 -24.91 5.07 -37.46
C SER A 14 -24.23 6.27 -36.80
N GLY A 15 -24.89 6.83 -35.78
CA GLY A 15 -24.26 7.77 -34.86
C GLY A 15 -23.12 7.09 -34.12
N LEU A 16 -21.89 7.52 -34.41
CA LEU A 16 -20.71 7.22 -33.59
C LEU A 16 -20.87 8.00 -32.27
N LEU A 17 -21.12 7.27 -31.18
CA LEU A 17 -20.92 7.81 -29.84
C LEU A 17 -19.42 8.04 -29.65
N PRO A 18 -18.99 9.24 -29.19
CA PRO A 18 -17.58 9.51 -28.95
C PRO A 18 -17.02 8.60 -27.86
N GLY A 19 -15.76 8.24 -28.07
CA GLY A 19 -14.99 7.21 -27.37
C GLY A 19 -15.10 7.21 -25.85
N GLN A 20 -15.10 5.99 -25.32
CA GLN A 20 -14.70 5.70 -23.95
C GLN A 20 -13.38 6.41 -23.65
N ASN A 21 -13.36 7.22 -22.59
CA ASN A 21 -12.14 7.72 -21.95
C ASN A 21 -11.34 6.51 -21.46
N ARG A 22 -10.48 5.98 -22.32
CA ARG A 22 -9.38 5.12 -21.89
C ARG A 22 -8.44 6.01 -21.07
N PRO A 23 -8.14 5.70 -19.81
CA PRO A 23 -7.07 6.40 -19.11
C PRO A 23 -5.80 6.23 -19.95
N THR A 24 -5.25 7.35 -20.42
CA THR A 24 -3.96 7.35 -21.10
C THR A 24 -2.93 6.93 -20.07
N ASN A 25 -2.12 5.90 -20.39
CA ASN A 25 -0.93 5.57 -19.62
C ASN A 25 0.04 6.76 -19.72
N THR A 26 -0.09 7.70 -18.79
CA THR A 26 0.78 8.86 -18.69
C THR A 26 1.85 8.51 -17.66
N SER A 27 2.99 8.02 -18.11
CA SER A 27 4.19 7.96 -17.26
C SER A 27 4.62 9.40 -16.94
N TYR A 28 5.05 9.65 -15.70
CA TYR A 28 5.53 10.97 -15.26
C TYR A 28 7.04 11.04 -15.33
N THR A 29 7.55 12.18 -15.75
CA THR A 29 8.99 12.47 -15.86
C THR A 29 9.55 12.97 -14.53
N GLU A 30 10.89 12.99 -14.39
CA GLU A 30 11.56 13.64 -13.27
C GLU A 30 11.12 15.09 -13.07
N GLN A 31 10.87 15.84 -14.15
CA GLN A 31 10.40 17.23 -14.08
C GLN A 31 9.01 17.33 -13.44
N ASP A 32 8.08 16.44 -13.82
CA ASP A 32 6.74 16.40 -13.23
C ASP A 32 6.79 16.15 -11.72
N LEU A 33 7.72 15.31 -11.27
CA LEU A 33 7.90 14.99 -9.85
C LEU A 33 8.48 16.16 -9.06
N GLN A 34 9.43 16.90 -9.65
CA GLN A 34 9.96 18.13 -9.04
C GLN A 34 8.88 19.18 -8.88
N ASP A 35 8.10 19.43 -9.93
CA ASP A 35 7.03 20.42 -9.91
C ASP A 35 5.95 20.05 -8.87
N LEU A 36 5.55 18.76 -8.83
CA LEU A 36 4.60 18.27 -7.83
C LEU A 36 5.12 18.39 -6.40
N SER A 37 6.41 18.13 -6.18
CA SER A 37 7.04 18.35 -4.88
C SER A 37 6.92 19.83 -4.53
N ASN A 38 7.44 20.73 -5.38
CA ASN A 38 7.51 22.18 -5.12
C ASN A 38 6.15 22.86 -4.89
N LEU A 39 5.06 22.30 -5.43
CA LEU A 39 3.69 22.79 -5.20
C LEU A 39 3.16 22.49 -3.79
N ASN A 40 3.87 21.71 -2.99
CA ASN A 40 3.51 21.43 -1.61
C ASN A 40 4.09 22.53 -0.69
N PRO A 41 3.29 23.35 0.03
CA PRO A 41 3.80 24.45 0.86
C PRO A 41 4.72 24.03 2.03
N GLY A 42 4.92 22.73 2.24
CA GLY A 42 5.90 22.14 3.18
C GLY A 42 7.12 21.50 2.51
N SER A 43 7.19 21.46 1.18
CA SER A 43 8.38 21.02 0.43
C SER A 43 9.38 22.17 0.35
N GLY A 44 9.94 22.56 1.49
CA GLY A 44 11.28 23.12 1.42
C GLY A 44 12.13 22.12 0.64
N ALA A 45 13.03 22.58 -0.22
CA ALA A 45 14.13 21.76 -0.70
C ALA A 45 14.95 21.35 0.54
N VAL A 46 14.50 20.30 1.23
CA VAL A 46 14.94 20.01 2.60
C VAL A 46 16.19 19.14 2.52
N ARG A 47 17.33 19.81 2.41
CA ARG A 47 18.51 19.40 3.17
C ARG A 47 18.33 19.87 4.62
N SER A 48 17.37 19.32 5.35
CA SER A 48 17.45 19.33 6.81
C SER A 48 17.80 17.92 7.23
N ILE A 49 18.94 17.79 7.89
CA ILE A 49 19.14 16.74 8.87
C ILE A 49 17.89 16.78 9.75
N ASP A 50 17.07 15.73 9.73
CA ASP A 50 15.88 15.64 10.58
C ASP A 50 16.35 15.42 12.03
N THR A 51 16.60 16.53 12.74
CA THR A 51 17.06 16.51 14.13
C THR A 51 15.90 16.29 15.12
N ARG A 52 14.65 16.11 14.65
CA ARG A 52 13.49 15.87 15.54
C ARG A 52 13.67 14.62 16.41
N TYR A 53 14.52 13.70 15.98
CA TYR A 53 14.75 12.41 16.64
C TYR A 53 16.20 12.23 17.12
N GLU A 54 16.97 13.32 17.24
CA GLU A 54 18.32 13.24 17.81
C GLU A 54 18.26 12.70 19.25
N GLY A 55 18.94 11.58 19.52
CA GLY A 55 18.88 10.87 20.82
C GLY A 55 17.75 9.84 20.96
N VAL A 56 16.87 9.70 19.96
CA VAL A 56 15.83 8.65 19.92
C VAL A 56 16.42 7.38 19.32
N LYS A 57 16.15 6.23 19.95
CA LYS A 57 16.55 4.92 19.40
C LYS A 57 15.59 4.45 18.31
N GLY A 58 16.13 3.95 17.21
CA GLY A 58 15.35 3.45 16.07
C GLY A 58 15.01 4.55 15.07
N SER A 59 14.02 4.30 14.21
CA SER A 59 13.72 5.18 13.08
C SER A 59 12.22 5.21 12.76
N PRO A 60 11.65 6.38 12.36
CA PRO A 60 10.27 6.46 11.88
C PRO A 60 10.08 5.84 10.48
N PHE A 61 11.18 5.52 9.78
CA PHE A 61 11.13 5.00 8.41
C PHE A 61 10.90 3.50 8.37
N LEU A 62 10.18 3.03 7.35
CA LEU A 62 10.02 1.61 7.04
C LEU A 62 11.38 0.91 6.88
N ASN A 63 12.30 1.55 6.16
CA ASN A 63 13.68 1.14 5.97
C ASN A 63 14.59 2.32 6.31
N GLU A 64 15.70 2.07 7.02
CA GLU A 64 16.67 3.11 7.37
C GLU A 64 17.41 3.65 6.15
N ASP A 65 17.67 2.79 5.16
CA ASP A 65 18.29 3.15 3.91
C ASP A 65 17.26 3.49 2.82
N TRP A 66 17.71 4.30 1.87
CA TRP A 66 16.97 4.52 0.63
C TRP A 66 16.81 3.21 -0.12
N GLN A 67 15.60 2.94 -0.61
CA GLN A 67 15.29 1.76 -1.41
C GLN A 67 15.01 2.18 -2.85
N LYS A 68 15.28 1.32 -3.82
CA LYS A 68 14.80 1.52 -5.18
C LYS A 68 13.30 1.26 -5.23
N GLY A 69 12.57 2.09 -5.95
CA GLY A 69 11.14 1.88 -6.11
C GLY A 69 10.52 2.75 -7.19
N THR A 70 9.26 2.44 -7.47
CA THR A 70 8.39 3.21 -8.36
C THR A 70 7.09 3.50 -7.62
N PHE A 71 6.40 4.58 -7.95
CA PHE A 71 5.10 4.87 -7.36
C PHE A 71 4.12 5.42 -8.40
N GLU A 72 2.84 5.22 -8.14
CA GLU A 72 1.75 5.81 -8.89
C GLU A 72 1.19 7.00 -8.12
N LEU A 73 0.93 8.10 -8.84
CA LEU A 73 0.28 9.27 -8.26
C LEU A 73 -1.24 9.09 -8.17
N ALA A 74 -1.87 9.72 -7.18
CA ALA A 74 -3.32 9.75 -7.06
C ALA A 74 -3.96 10.47 -8.27
N GLY A 75 -5.05 9.91 -8.82
CA GLY A 75 -5.75 10.46 -9.99
C GLY A 75 -5.02 10.26 -11.32
N LYS A 76 -3.91 9.52 -11.30
CA LYS A 76 -2.98 9.31 -12.40
C LYS A 76 -2.80 7.80 -12.61
N THR A 77 -2.60 7.36 -13.85
CA THR A 77 -2.46 5.93 -14.18
C THR A 77 -1.06 5.61 -14.63
N GLY A 78 -0.51 4.50 -14.12
CA GLY A 78 0.82 4.03 -14.44
C GLY A 78 1.87 4.48 -13.43
N TYR A 79 2.93 3.67 -13.33
CA TYR A 79 4.10 3.96 -12.52
C TYR A 79 5.00 4.98 -13.22
N GLY A 80 5.61 5.84 -12.41
CA GLY A 80 6.74 6.67 -12.85
C GLY A 80 8.03 5.85 -13.03
N GLU A 81 9.11 6.55 -13.32
CA GLU A 81 10.45 5.96 -13.39
C GLU A 81 10.92 5.41 -12.03
N GLU A 82 11.88 4.48 -12.07
CA GLU A 82 12.55 4.00 -10.86
C GLU A 82 13.37 5.14 -10.25
N VAL A 83 13.13 5.38 -8.97
CA VAL A 83 13.81 6.40 -8.17
C VAL A 83 14.17 5.82 -6.81
N LEU A 84 15.01 6.52 -6.06
CA LEU A 84 15.23 6.18 -4.66
C LEU A 84 14.06 6.69 -3.84
N VAL A 85 13.54 5.87 -2.94
CA VAL A 85 12.39 6.18 -2.10
C VAL A 85 12.67 5.82 -0.65
N LYS A 86 11.98 6.52 0.25
CA LYS A 86 11.99 6.23 1.69
C LYS A 86 10.63 6.55 2.27
N LEU A 87 9.99 5.58 2.92
CA LEU A 87 8.66 5.74 3.48
C LEU A 87 8.75 6.03 4.99
N ASP A 88 8.26 7.19 5.40
CA ASP A 88 8.05 7.53 6.81
C ASP A 88 6.71 6.98 7.28
N LEU A 89 6.75 6.05 8.25
CA LEU A 89 5.56 5.40 8.79
C LEU A 89 4.92 6.19 9.94
N ALA A 90 5.66 7.10 10.59
CA ALA A 90 5.13 7.95 11.65
C ALA A 90 4.26 9.06 11.06
N ASP A 91 4.78 9.77 10.05
CA ASP A 91 4.12 10.91 9.42
C ASP A 91 3.33 10.52 8.15
N GLN A 92 3.48 9.28 7.65
CA GLN A 92 2.86 8.81 6.40
C GLN A 92 3.25 9.71 5.22
N ILE A 93 4.57 9.87 5.02
CA ILE A 93 5.16 10.69 3.95
C ILE A 93 6.09 9.82 3.11
N LEU A 94 5.95 9.93 1.79
CA LEU A 94 6.87 9.31 0.86
C LEU A 94 7.96 10.31 0.48
N TYR A 95 9.20 10.03 0.87
CA TYR A 95 10.37 10.73 0.36
C TYR A 95 10.83 10.06 -0.93
N PHE A 96 11.30 10.86 -1.88
CA PHE A 96 11.90 10.36 -3.11
C PHE A 96 13.15 11.17 -3.47
N ARG A 97 14.09 10.52 -4.17
CA ARG A 97 15.29 11.13 -4.72
C ARG A 97 15.46 10.69 -6.17
N LEU A 98 15.51 11.67 -7.05
CA LEU A 98 15.68 11.51 -8.50
C LEU A 98 17.14 11.29 -8.87
N ASN A 99 17.40 10.84 -10.11
CA ASN A 99 18.76 10.55 -10.57
C ASN A 99 19.61 11.82 -10.66
N ASN A 100 18.98 12.96 -10.93
CA ASN A 100 19.63 14.27 -10.90
C ASN A 100 19.97 14.80 -9.48
N GLY A 101 19.66 14.03 -8.43
CA GLY A 101 19.98 14.36 -7.04
C GLY A 101 18.92 15.19 -6.32
N PHE A 102 17.88 15.67 -7.01
CA PHE A 102 16.74 16.31 -6.37
C PHE A 102 16.10 15.35 -5.36
N THR A 103 15.78 15.87 -4.17
CA THR A 103 15.05 15.13 -3.13
C THR A 103 13.78 15.89 -2.80
N GLY A 104 12.65 15.19 -2.82
CA GLY A 104 11.33 15.75 -2.56
C GLY A 104 10.50 14.85 -1.65
N THR A 105 9.31 15.33 -1.31
CA THR A 105 8.34 14.59 -0.50
C THR A 105 6.96 14.62 -1.14
N LEU A 106 6.21 13.54 -0.96
CA LEU A 106 4.81 13.42 -1.34
C LEU A 106 4.00 13.03 -0.11
N PRO A 107 2.99 13.83 0.29
CA PRO A 107 2.04 13.41 1.29
C PRO A 107 1.20 12.24 0.78
N THR A 108 0.68 11.40 1.68
CA THR A 108 -0.03 10.17 1.32
C THR A 108 -1.19 10.40 0.33
N ASN A 109 -1.90 11.52 0.38
CA ASN A 109 -3.01 11.81 -0.54
C ASN A 109 -2.59 12.08 -2.00
N LYS A 110 -1.29 12.23 -2.27
CA LYS A 110 -0.73 12.35 -3.63
C LYS A 110 -0.26 11.02 -4.19
N VAL A 111 -0.19 9.98 -3.36
CA VAL A 111 0.30 8.65 -3.74
C VAL A 111 -0.88 7.68 -3.80
N ARG A 112 -0.94 6.87 -4.85
CA ARG A 112 -1.90 5.78 -5.00
C ARG A 112 -1.28 4.46 -4.56
N SER A 113 -0.09 4.18 -5.06
CA SER A 113 0.64 2.93 -4.80
C SER A 113 2.15 3.18 -4.86
N LEU A 114 2.91 2.30 -4.21
CA LEU A 114 4.37 2.31 -4.16
C LEU A 114 4.84 0.87 -4.29
N GLN A 115 5.78 0.61 -5.20
CA GLN A 115 6.50 -0.65 -5.29
C GLN A 115 7.92 -0.43 -4.80
N LEU A 116 8.31 -1.15 -3.75
CA LEU A 116 9.68 -1.20 -3.26
C LEU A 116 10.37 -2.43 -3.84
N MET A 117 11.45 -2.21 -4.58
CA MET A 117 12.26 -3.30 -5.10
C MET A 117 12.96 -4.01 -3.93
N THR A 118 13.07 -5.32 -4.04
CA THR A 118 13.76 -6.16 -3.06
C THR A 118 14.86 -6.95 -3.74
N ASP A 119 15.84 -7.40 -2.97
CA ASP A 119 16.95 -8.21 -3.49
C ASP A 119 16.49 -9.56 -4.05
N SER A 120 15.31 -10.05 -3.66
CA SER A 120 14.72 -11.29 -4.17
C SER A 120 14.06 -11.12 -5.55
N GLY A 121 13.99 -9.89 -6.07
CA GLY A 121 13.39 -9.56 -7.37
C GLY A 121 11.85 -9.46 -7.35
N SER A 122 11.18 -9.80 -6.24
CA SER A 122 9.74 -9.60 -6.08
C SER A 122 9.47 -8.29 -5.34
N PRO A 123 8.87 -7.27 -5.98
CA PRO A 123 8.65 -5.99 -5.32
C PRO A 123 7.60 -6.10 -4.20
N ARG A 124 7.80 -5.36 -3.12
CA ARG A 124 6.79 -5.17 -2.07
C ARG A 124 5.83 -4.07 -2.54
N LEU A 125 4.57 -4.42 -2.68
CA LEU A 125 3.53 -3.50 -3.10
C LEU A 125 2.86 -2.84 -1.90
N PHE A 126 2.80 -1.52 -1.90
CA PHE A 126 2.04 -0.71 -0.96
C PHE A 126 0.93 0.01 -1.70
N ARG A 127 -0.26 0.08 -1.10
CA ARG A 127 -1.39 0.86 -1.59
C ARG A 127 -1.90 1.78 -0.49
N VAL A 128 -2.36 2.95 -0.92
CA VAL A 128 -2.94 3.93 -0.02
C VAL A 128 -4.43 3.65 0.16
N PHE A 129 -4.86 3.50 1.42
CA PHE A 129 -6.27 3.36 1.78
C PHE A 129 -6.65 4.33 2.90
N PRO A 130 -7.93 4.77 2.96
CA PRO A 130 -8.48 5.37 4.16
C PRO A 130 -8.43 4.38 5.33
N GLU A 131 -7.88 4.84 6.46
CA GLU A 131 -7.78 4.09 7.71
C GLU A 131 -9.15 3.54 8.12
N GLY A 132 -10.19 4.38 8.07
CA GLY A 132 -11.55 3.96 8.40
C GLY A 132 -12.10 2.82 7.55
N ARG A 133 -11.69 2.72 6.28
CA ARG A 133 -12.13 1.64 5.37
C ARG A 133 -11.55 0.28 5.78
N ILE A 134 -10.30 0.28 6.26
CA ILE A 134 -9.59 -0.96 6.60
C ILE A 134 -9.81 -1.32 8.06
N GLU A 135 -9.78 -0.32 8.95
CA GLU A 135 -9.75 -0.53 10.39
C GLU A 135 -11.14 -0.43 11.06
N GLY A 136 -12.18 -0.13 10.29
CA GLY A 136 -13.55 0.00 10.79
C GLY A 136 -13.76 1.23 11.68
N SER A 137 -12.97 2.29 11.48
CA SER A 137 -13.07 3.55 12.21
C SER A 137 -13.69 4.66 11.34
N ASN A 138 -14.01 5.82 11.92
CA ASN A 138 -14.43 7.01 11.17
C ASN A 138 -13.25 7.89 10.74
N SER A 139 -12.01 7.37 10.83
CA SER A 139 -10.79 8.12 10.54
C SER A 139 -10.66 8.39 9.04
N PRO A 140 -10.58 9.67 8.60
CA PRO A 140 -10.35 10.02 7.20
C PRO A 140 -8.86 9.93 6.82
N LYS A 141 -7.98 9.57 7.77
CA LYS A 141 -6.54 9.50 7.55
C LYS A 141 -6.25 8.47 6.46
N LEU A 142 -5.32 8.80 5.58
CA LEU A 142 -4.82 7.86 4.58
C LEU A 142 -3.54 7.21 5.12
N ARG A 143 -3.36 5.92 4.85
CA ARG A 143 -2.16 5.18 5.23
C ARG A 143 -1.67 4.27 4.13
N PHE A 144 -0.38 3.97 4.14
CA PHE A 144 0.22 2.95 3.31
C PHE A 144 0.02 1.56 3.93
N TYR A 145 -0.72 0.71 3.22
CA TYR A 145 -0.85 -0.71 3.55
C TYR A 145 -0.05 -1.52 2.54
N GLU A 146 0.76 -2.45 3.03
CA GLU A 146 1.42 -3.44 2.19
C GLU A 146 0.42 -4.51 1.77
N VAL A 147 0.36 -4.79 0.48
CA VAL A 147 -0.50 -5.80 -0.12
C VAL A 147 0.27 -7.11 -0.15
N LEU A 148 -0.16 -8.07 0.66
CA LEU A 148 0.45 -9.41 0.73
C LEU A 148 -0.26 -10.41 -0.18
N LEU A 149 -1.57 -10.23 -0.36
CA LEU A 149 -2.42 -10.99 -1.27
C LEU A 149 -3.57 -10.09 -1.74
N ASP A 150 -3.94 -10.17 -3.02
CA ASP A 150 -5.00 -9.38 -3.64
C ASP A 150 -5.69 -10.24 -4.71
N ASP A 151 -6.51 -11.19 -4.24
CA ASP A 151 -7.28 -12.13 -5.06
C ASP A 151 -8.68 -12.31 -4.43
N GLN A 152 -9.26 -13.52 -4.43
CA GLN A 152 -10.46 -13.85 -3.66
C GLN A 152 -10.37 -13.40 -2.18
N PHE A 153 -9.18 -13.57 -1.60
CA PHE A 153 -8.82 -12.99 -0.32
C PHE A 153 -7.89 -11.80 -0.53
N VAL A 154 -8.15 -10.71 0.19
CA VAL A 154 -7.25 -9.56 0.27
C VAL A 154 -6.60 -9.57 1.64
N LEU A 155 -5.28 -9.71 1.69
CA LEU A 155 -4.48 -9.65 2.90
C LEU A 155 -3.58 -8.42 2.86
N LEU A 156 -3.81 -7.51 3.81
CA LEU A 156 -3.04 -6.29 3.98
C LEU A 156 -2.23 -6.35 5.27
N ARG A 157 -1.01 -5.81 5.22
CA ARG A 157 -0.21 -5.49 6.40
C ARG A 157 -0.12 -3.97 6.55
N LEU A 158 -0.46 -3.46 7.72
CA LEU A 158 -0.15 -2.09 8.11
C LEU A 158 1.12 -2.09 8.96
N PRO A 159 2.29 -1.74 8.40
CA PRO A 159 3.46 -1.45 9.21
C PRO A 159 3.30 -0.10 9.90
N ALA A 160 3.80 0.00 11.13
CA ALA A 160 3.76 1.20 11.94
C ALA A 160 5.03 1.32 12.79
N LYS A 161 5.39 2.56 13.11
CA LYS A 161 6.42 2.88 14.09
C LYS A 161 5.74 3.56 15.27
N GLU A 162 5.68 2.88 16.40
CA GLU A 162 5.16 3.47 17.65
C GLU A 162 6.29 4.25 18.32
N PHE A 163 6.09 5.56 18.51
CA PHE A 163 7.00 6.36 19.31
C PHE A 163 6.68 6.18 20.80
N ARG A 164 7.67 5.73 21.57
CA ARG A 164 7.59 5.57 23.02
C ARG A 164 8.55 6.52 23.71
N GLN A 165 8.01 7.36 24.59
CA GLN A 165 8.81 8.25 25.42
C GLN A 165 9.49 7.48 26.55
N ALA A 166 10.67 7.95 26.95
CA ALA A 166 11.35 7.52 28.14
C ALA A 166 10.52 7.84 29.38
N ASP A 167 10.46 6.89 30.30
CA ASP A 167 9.82 7.09 31.60
C ASP A 167 10.90 7.25 32.68
N TYR A 168 11.15 8.51 33.02
CA TYR A 168 12.16 8.89 34.02
C TYR A 168 11.61 8.96 35.45
N GLN A 169 10.31 8.72 35.71
CA GLN A 169 9.72 8.98 37.03
C GLN A 169 8.93 7.80 37.62
N GLY A 170 9.50 7.18 38.66
CA GLY A 170 8.76 6.33 39.61
C GLY A 170 9.60 5.23 40.27
N ALA A 171 9.23 4.86 41.50
CA ALA A 171 9.82 3.73 42.24
C ALA A 171 9.58 2.35 41.58
N TYR A 172 8.73 2.32 40.54
CA TYR A 172 8.44 1.18 39.66
C TYR A 172 8.77 1.49 38.19
N SER A 173 9.68 2.43 37.92
CA SER A 173 10.14 2.69 36.55
C SER A 173 10.82 1.45 35.96
N SER A 174 10.44 1.08 34.73
CA SER A 174 10.95 -0.11 34.04
C SER A 174 12.40 0.02 33.52
N ASN A 175 13.18 0.95 34.11
CA ASN A 175 14.56 1.26 33.74
C ASN A 175 14.76 1.66 32.26
N LYS A 176 13.72 2.20 31.59
CA LYS A 176 13.81 2.76 30.22
C LYS A 176 14.37 4.18 30.26
N ARG A 177 15.49 4.40 29.57
CA ARG A 177 16.29 5.64 29.68
C ARG A 177 16.32 6.49 28.41
N TYR A 178 15.62 6.09 27.36
CA TYR A 178 15.64 6.74 26.06
C TYR A 178 14.28 6.64 25.37
N ASP A 179 13.97 7.67 24.59
CA ASP A 179 12.86 7.64 23.64
C ASP A 179 13.18 6.62 22.53
N GLU A 180 12.19 5.88 22.05
CA GLU A 180 12.39 4.87 21.01
C GLU A 180 11.23 4.76 20.03
N PHE A 181 11.53 4.47 18.77
CA PHE A 181 10.58 3.93 17.82
C PHE A 181 10.58 2.41 17.87
N ILE A 182 9.38 1.83 17.97
CA ILE A 182 9.18 0.38 18.00
C ILE A 182 8.35 -0.06 16.82
N ASP A 183 8.84 -1.09 16.15
CA ASP A 183 8.15 -1.71 15.04
C ASP A 183 6.88 -2.39 15.50
N GLN A 184 5.79 -2.05 14.83
CA GLN A 184 4.51 -2.71 14.96
C GLN A 184 3.96 -3.06 13.59
N SER A 185 3.16 -4.11 13.55
CA SER A 185 2.38 -4.42 12.38
C SER A 185 1.01 -4.95 12.78
N SER A 186 0.04 -4.72 11.91
CA SER A 186 -1.26 -5.36 12.00
C SER A 186 -1.65 -5.94 10.65
N LEU A 187 -2.33 -7.09 10.69
CA LEU A 187 -2.83 -7.75 9.50
C LEU A 187 -4.34 -7.56 9.41
N TRP A 188 -4.80 -7.32 8.20
CA TRP A 188 -6.19 -7.07 7.86
C TRP A 188 -6.59 -7.97 6.70
N LEU A 189 -7.63 -8.77 6.91
CA LEU A 189 -8.11 -9.77 5.97
C LEU A 189 -9.52 -9.40 5.51
N GLN A 190 -9.75 -9.50 4.21
CA GLN A 190 -11.06 -9.38 3.58
C GLN A 190 -11.28 -10.60 2.69
N GLU A 191 -12.50 -11.13 2.73
CA GLU A 191 -12.98 -12.18 1.84
C GLU A 191 -14.07 -11.61 0.93
N ASN A 192 -13.98 -11.83 -0.38
CA ASN A 192 -15.06 -11.53 -1.33
C ASN A 192 -15.64 -10.09 -1.21
N GLY A 193 -14.79 -9.10 -0.93
CA GLY A 193 -15.18 -7.70 -0.79
C GLY A 193 -15.93 -7.33 0.49
N GLN A 194 -16.07 -8.26 1.46
CA GLN A 194 -16.64 -7.98 2.79
C GLN A 194 -15.80 -6.97 3.59
N ALA A 195 -16.28 -6.49 4.74
CA ALA A 195 -15.47 -5.60 5.58
C ALA A 195 -14.15 -6.26 6.02
N PHE A 196 -13.07 -5.47 6.06
CA PHE A 196 -11.79 -5.95 6.57
C PHE A 196 -11.89 -6.31 8.06
N GLN A 197 -11.22 -7.40 8.44
CA GLN A 197 -11.12 -7.87 9.81
C GLN A 197 -9.66 -7.94 10.23
N LYS A 198 -9.36 -7.43 11.44
CA LYS A 198 -8.03 -7.56 12.02
C LYS A 198 -7.75 -9.02 12.37
N VAL A 199 -6.69 -9.59 11.82
CA VAL A 199 -6.33 -11.00 12.03
C VAL A 199 -4.95 -11.11 12.69
N LYS A 200 -4.77 -12.15 13.50
CA LYS A 200 -3.47 -12.53 14.07
C LYS A 200 -2.98 -13.80 13.39
N LEU A 201 -1.65 -13.97 13.32
CA LEU A 201 -0.99 -15.17 12.84
C LEU A 201 -1.15 -16.33 13.84
N LYS A 202 -2.39 -16.79 14.02
CA LYS A 202 -2.78 -17.92 14.88
C LYS A 202 -4.04 -18.54 14.32
N LYS A 203 -4.05 -19.89 14.23
CA LYS A 203 -5.18 -20.68 13.73
C LYS A 203 -6.55 -20.17 14.19
N LYS A 204 -6.79 -20.07 15.50
CA LYS A 204 -8.09 -19.64 16.05
C LYS A 204 -8.53 -18.23 15.60
N ALA A 205 -7.57 -17.32 15.38
CA ALA A 205 -7.89 -15.98 14.93
C ALA A 205 -8.28 -15.96 13.45
N ILE A 206 -7.65 -16.81 12.64
CA ILE A 206 -7.94 -16.97 11.21
C ILE A 206 -9.30 -17.66 11.02
N GLU A 207 -9.56 -18.76 11.74
CA GLU A 207 -10.87 -19.44 11.73
C GLU A 207 -12.01 -18.49 12.15
N LYS A 208 -11.75 -17.59 13.10
CA LYS A 208 -12.75 -16.58 13.49
C LYS A 208 -13.00 -15.56 12.38
N ALA A 209 -11.97 -15.19 11.63
CA ALA A 209 -12.08 -14.24 10.53
C ALA A 209 -12.77 -14.85 9.30
N LEU A 210 -12.60 -16.17 9.10
CA LEU A 210 -13.15 -16.95 7.98
C LEU A 210 -13.94 -18.17 8.52
N PRO A 211 -15.09 -17.95 9.18
CA PRO A 211 -15.82 -19.03 9.85
C PRO A 211 -16.26 -20.14 8.89
N ASP A 212 -16.66 -19.78 7.67
CA ASP A 212 -17.17 -20.71 6.65
C ASP A 212 -16.07 -21.64 6.11
N HIS A 213 -14.80 -21.28 6.29
CA HIS A 213 -13.62 -22.07 5.85
C HIS A 213 -12.95 -22.85 7.00
N SER A 214 -13.58 -22.92 8.18
CA SER A 214 -12.93 -23.46 9.38
C SER A 214 -12.44 -24.90 9.20
N GLN A 215 -13.18 -25.76 8.51
CA GLN A 215 -12.78 -27.17 8.32
C GLN A 215 -11.62 -27.28 7.32
N GLU A 216 -11.67 -26.51 6.25
CA GLU A 216 -10.68 -26.44 5.18
C GLU A 216 -9.35 -25.89 5.72
N ILE A 217 -9.41 -24.83 6.52
CA ILE A 217 -8.24 -24.26 7.23
C ILE A 217 -7.52 -25.34 8.02
N GLN A 218 -8.25 -26.15 8.80
CA GLN A 218 -7.64 -27.23 9.59
C GLN A 218 -6.99 -28.29 8.73
N ARG A 219 -7.65 -28.65 7.61
CA ARG A 219 -7.16 -29.63 6.66
C ARG A 219 -5.85 -29.15 6.00
N ILE A 220 -5.84 -27.93 5.50
CA ILE A 220 -4.69 -27.32 4.81
C ILE A 220 -3.51 -27.14 5.76
N ILE A 221 -3.73 -26.57 6.96
CA ILE A 221 -2.66 -26.41 7.96
C ILE A 221 -1.98 -27.75 8.24
N LYS A 222 -2.76 -28.84 8.39
CA LYS A 222 -2.21 -30.17 8.65
C LYS A 222 -1.51 -30.76 7.43
N ALA A 223 -2.09 -30.62 6.25
CA ALA A 223 -1.56 -31.18 4.99
C ALA A 223 -0.25 -30.50 4.59
N GLU A 224 -0.20 -29.17 4.66
CA GLU A 224 0.95 -28.35 4.27
C GLU A 224 1.92 -28.06 5.42
N LYS A 225 1.59 -28.50 6.64
CA LYS A 225 2.38 -28.30 7.87
C LYS A 225 2.68 -26.82 8.15
N LEU A 226 1.68 -25.97 7.96
CA LEU A 226 1.82 -24.51 8.17
C LEU A 226 1.94 -24.22 9.67
N GLY A 227 2.98 -23.47 10.05
CA GLY A 227 3.19 -23.02 11.43
C GLY A 227 2.33 -21.80 11.77
N LEU A 228 2.01 -20.99 10.76
CA LEU A 228 1.33 -19.70 10.90
C LEU A 228 2.09 -18.76 11.86
N SER A 229 3.42 -18.82 11.84
CA SER A 229 4.30 -17.95 12.63
C SER A 229 4.70 -16.67 11.89
N ASP A 230 4.51 -16.64 10.58
CA ASP A 230 4.84 -15.52 9.69
C ASP A 230 3.71 -15.27 8.67
N GLU A 231 3.80 -14.13 7.98
CA GLU A 231 2.82 -13.76 6.97
C GLU A 231 2.84 -14.68 5.73
N ALA A 232 3.98 -15.31 5.41
CA ALA A 232 4.12 -16.15 4.23
C ALA A 232 3.27 -17.42 4.35
N ASP A 233 3.24 -18.05 5.53
CA ASP A 233 2.37 -19.17 5.84
C ASP A 233 0.88 -18.79 5.72
N LEU A 234 0.49 -17.59 6.17
CA LEU A 234 -0.89 -17.13 6.01
C LEU A 234 -1.25 -16.90 4.54
N VAL A 235 -0.35 -16.30 3.74
CA VAL A 235 -0.56 -16.14 2.30
C VAL A 235 -0.73 -17.49 1.61
N ARG A 236 0.10 -18.49 1.96
CA ARG A 236 -0.03 -19.86 1.43
C ARG A 236 -1.37 -20.49 1.78
N LEU A 237 -1.78 -20.39 3.04
CA LEU A 237 -3.09 -20.88 3.49
C LEU A 237 -4.24 -20.27 2.69
N LEU A 238 -4.23 -18.94 2.51
CA LEU A 238 -5.30 -18.23 1.80
C LEU A 238 -5.35 -18.60 0.31
N ARG A 239 -4.19 -18.78 -0.34
CA ARG A 239 -4.14 -19.26 -1.74
C ARG A 239 -4.72 -20.67 -1.87
N ALA A 240 -4.32 -21.58 -0.98
CA ALA A 240 -4.84 -22.95 -0.98
C ALA A 240 -6.35 -23.03 -0.70
N LEU A 241 -6.92 -22.04 -0.02
CA LEU A 241 -8.38 -21.90 0.16
C LEU A 241 -9.09 -21.38 -1.11
N SER A 242 -8.43 -20.55 -1.91
CA SER A 242 -8.98 -20.04 -3.17
C SER A 242 -8.99 -21.07 -4.29
N ASP A 243 -8.14 -22.09 -4.21
CA ASP A 243 -8.03 -23.16 -5.21
C ASP A 243 -9.07 -24.31 -5.04
N GLN A 244 -9.98 -24.22 -4.06
CA GLN A 244 -11.04 -25.22 -3.81
C GLN A 244 -12.38 -24.81 -4.39
#